data_AF-A0A397UBP7-F1
#
_entry.id   AF-A0A397UBP7-F1
#
_cell.length_a   1.000
_cell.length_b   1.000
_cell.length_c   1.000
_cell.angle_alpha   90.00
_cell.angle_beta   90.00
_cell.angle_gamma   90.00
#
_symmetry.space_group_name_H-M   'P 1'
#
loop_
_entity.id
_entity.type
_entity.pdbx_description
1 polymer ?
#
loop_
_entity_poly.entity_id
_entity_poly.type
_entity_poly.pdbx_seq_one_letter_code
_entity_poly.pdbx_strand_id
1 'polypeptide(L)'
;MFISFFNYDEILTSKKFQFQHIHNTGLGCIIVDLDLAQAKGLGKALKTIVPSKKGKEHLEYIIKLCRVHFQRNVHNTLEKLNEPKIQDWISFYKTPWILASLTQAYTKMPTNLWNSTPFDTNIAESAYASVNREGTKLKLRVAIVKGWNFDLLAYKRIGIHSKFSILKQIKLLV
;
A
#
# COMPACT_ATOMS: atom_id res chain seq x y z
N MET A 1 2.44 0.78 15.52
CA MET A 1 2.31 1.53 14.25
C MET A 1 1.00 1.20 13.55
N PHE A 2 0.81 0.04 12.92
CA PHE A 2 -0.41 -0.27 12.14
C PHE A 2 -1.71 -0.23 12.95
N ILE A 3 -1.77 -0.84 14.15
CA ILE A 3 -2.96 -0.73 15.01
C ILE A 3 -3.27 0.72 15.36
N SER A 4 -2.25 1.51 15.71
CA SER A 4 -2.41 2.94 15.97
C SER A 4 -2.93 3.68 14.74
N PHE A 5 -2.44 3.34 13.55
CA PHE A 5 -2.92 3.90 12.29
C PHE A 5 -4.41 3.58 12.07
N PHE A 6 -4.82 2.31 12.21
CA PHE A 6 -6.23 1.94 12.07
C PHE A 6 -7.10 2.70 13.07
N ASN A 7 -6.73 2.74 14.35
CA ASN A 7 -7.50 3.46 15.37
C ASN A 7 -7.63 4.96 15.05
N TYR A 8 -6.59 5.61 14.53
CA TYR A 8 -6.66 7.01 14.14
C TYR A 8 -7.54 7.23 12.90
N ASP A 9 -7.50 6.32 11.93
CA ASP A 9 -8.41 6.36 10.78
C ASP A 9 -9.87 6.24 11.24
N GLU A 10 -10.16 5.38 12.22
CA GLU A 10 -11.51 5.26 12.78
C GLU A 10 -11.98 6.55 13.44
N ILE A 11 -11.10 7.25 14.16
CA ILE A 11 -11.41 8.55 14.76
C ILE A 11 -11.71 9.59 13.68
N LEU A 12 -10.92 9.64 12.61
CA LEU A 12 -11.06 10.65 11.56
C LEU A 12 -12.29 10.41 10.66
N THR A 13 -12.58 9.15 10.36
CA THR A 13 -13.67 8.78 9.45
C THR A 13 -14.99 8.50 10.17
N SER A 14 -14.95 8.36 11.50
CA SER A 14 -16.06 7.83 12.31
C SER A 14 -16.58 6.47 11.82
N LYS A 15 -15.72 5.68 11.16
CA LYS A 15 -16.03 4.36 10.62
C LYS A 15 -14.95 3.38 11.04
N LYS A 16 -15.33 2.15 11.40
CA LYS A 16 -14.36 1.11 11.71
C LYS A 16 -13.49 0.78 10.50
N PHE A 17 -12.19 0.62 10.72
CA PHE A 17 -11.27 0.24 9.65
C PHE A 17 -11.50 -1.24 9.33
N GLN A 18 -11.85 -1.53 8.08
CA GLN A 18 -12.20 -2.87 7.65
C GLN A 18 -11.35 -3.32 6.46
N PHE A 19 -10.94 -4.58 6.48
CA PHE A 19 -10.38 -5.28 5.32
C PHE A 19 -11.45 -6.12 4.65
N GLN A 20 -11.49 -6.08 3.33
CA GLN A 20 -12.46 -6.82 2.52
C GLN A 20 -12.36 -8.33 2.75
N HIS A 21 -11.13 -8.86 2.88
CA HIS A 21 -10.91 -10.27 3.19
C HIS A 21 -11.57 -10.73 4.52
N ILE A 22 -11.65 -9.83 5.50
CA ILE A 22 -12.13 -10.17 6.85
C ILE A 22 -13.64 -9.88 6.97
N HIS A 23 -14.09 -8.76 6.43
CA HIS A 23 -15.43 -8.22 6.69
C HIS A 23 -16.33 -8.17 5.44
N ASN A 24 -15.83 -8.63 4.28
CA ASN A 24 -16.48 -8.47 2.97
C ASN A 24 -16.71 -7.02 2.53
N THR A 25 -16.05 -6.06 3.19
CA THR A 25 -16.10 -4.62 2.89
C THR A 25 -14.81 -3.93 3.32
N GLY A 26 -14.59 -2.71 2.85
CA GLY A 26 -13.40 -1.90 3.18
C GLY A 26 -12.22 -2.15 2.25
N LEU A 27 -11.00 -2.05 2.78
CA LEU A 27 -9.77 -2.12 2.00
C LEU A 27 -9.52 -3.52 1.45
N GLY A 28 -9.49 -3.66 0.13
CA GLY A 28 -9.26 -4.94 -0.54
C GLY A 28 -7.79 -5.25 -0.83
N CYS A 29 -7.00 -4.25 -1.18
CA CYS A 29 -5.63 -4.44 -1.65
C CYS A 29 -4.70 -3.31 -1.19
N ILE A 30 -3.46 -3.65 -0.90
CA ILE A 30 -2.35 -2.76 -0.60
C ILE A 30 -1.24 -3.08 -1.60
N ILE A 31 -0.83 -2.08 -2.38
CA ILE A 31 0.33 -2.22 -3.25
C ILE A 31 1.58 -1.92 -2.41
N VAL A 32 2.54 -2.85 -2.42
CA VAL A 32 3.73 -2.79 -1.56
C VAL A 32 5.02 -2.73 -2.37
N ASP A 33 6.06 -2.16 -1.78
CA ASP A 33 7.43 -2.06 -2.31
C ASP A 33 8.34 -3.22 -1.85
N LEU A 34 7.76 -4.23 -1.18
CA LEU A 34 8.44 -5.38 -0.57
C LEU A 34 9.26 -5.09 0.69
N ASP A 35 8.96 -4.03 1.43
CA ASP A 35 9.55 -3.83 2.77
C ASP A 35 9.10 -4.93 3.75
N LEU A 36 10.05 -5.77 4.16
CA LEU A 36 9.78 -6.91 5.04
C LEU A 36 9.41 -6.52 6.46
N ALA A 37 9.96 -5.43 6.98
CA ALA A 37 9.63 -4.96 8.32
C ALA A 37 8.19 -4.46 8.36
N GLN A 38 7.77 -3.74 7.32
CA GLN A 38 6.40 -3.29 7.16
C GLN A 38 5.43 -4.47 6.98
N ALA A 39 5.74 -5.43 6.10
CA ALA A 39 4.92 -6.62 5.89
C ALA A 39 4.74 -7.44 7.19
N LYS A 40 5.83 -7.65 7.95
CA LYS A 40 5.77 -8.30 9.27
C LYS A 40 4.95 -7.49 10.27
N GLY A 41 5.12 -6.17 10.29
CA GLY A 41 4.35 -5.27 11.15
C GLY A 41 2.85 -5.32 10.86
N LEU A 42 2.49 -5.33 9.58
CA LEU A 42 1.10 -5.42 9.11
C LEU A 42 0.51 -6.80 9.46
N GLY A 43 1.23 -7.89 9.17
CA GLY A 43 0.80 -9.24 9.52
C GLY A 43 0.60 -9.44 11.03
N LYS A 44 1.44 -8.82 11.87
CA LYS A 44 1.28 -8.84 13.34
C LYS A 44 0.00 -8.10 13.76
N ALA A 45 -0.27 -6.94 13.17
CA ALA A 45 -1.48 -6.18 13.45
C ALA A 45 -2.74 -6.95 13.04
N LEU A 46 -2.74 -7.57 11.86
CA LEU A 46 -3.87 -8.37 11.36
C LEU A 46 -4.14 -9.60 12.22
N LYS A 47 -3.08 -10.26 12.72
CA LYS A 47 -3.22 -11.37 13.68
C LYS A 47 -3.89 -10.92 14.99
N THR A 48 -3.63 -9.69 15.44
CA THR A 48 -4.30 -9.14 16.63
C THR A 48 -5.79 -8.90 16.38
N ILE A 49 -6.17 -8.44 15.18
CA ILE A 49 -7.57 -8.19 14.81
C ILE A 49 -8.33 -9.50 14.57
N VAL A 50 -7.71 -10.46 13.88
CA VAL A 50 -8.28 -11.78 13.57
C VAL A 50 -7.28 -12.87 13.95
N PRO A 51 -7.37 -13.40 15.18
CA PRO A 51 -6.43 -14.41 15.70
C PRO A 51 -6.52 -15.77 15.02
N SER A 52 -7.63 -16.08 14.35
CA SER A 52 -7.87 -17.38 13.72
C SER A 52 -6.95 -17.66 12.52
N LYS A 53 -6.36 -16.62 11.91
CA LYS A 53 -5.41 -16.75 10.81
C LYS A 53 -4.02 -16.27 11.19
N LYS A 54 -3.00 -16.84 10.57
CA LYS A 54 -1.61 -16.38 10.76
C LYS A 54 -1.42 -15.03 10.07
N GLY A 55 -0.55 -14.18 10.63
CA GLY A 55 -0.26 -12.87 10.04
C GLY A 55 0.20 -12.92 8.58
N LYS A 56 1.02 -13.92 8.22
CA LYS A 56 1.46 -14.15 6.82
C LYS A 56 0.32 -14.59 5.91
N GLU A 57 -0.62 -15.36 6.43
CA GLU A 57 -1.78 -15.84 5.68
C GLU A 57 -2.69 -14.66 5.31
N HIS A 58 -2.86 -13.69 6.22
CA HIS A 58 -3.59 -12.46 5.90
C HIS A 58 -2.97 -11.68 4.74
N LEU A 59 -1.64 -11.66 4.63
CA LEU A 59 -0.95 -10.96 3.54
C LEU A 59 -1.33 -11.53 2.17
N GLU A 60 -1.48 -12.85 2.05
CA GLU A 60 -1.87 -13.53 0.80
C GLU A 60 -3.21 -13.06 0.21
N TYR A 61 -4.06 -12.40 1.02
CA TYR A 61 -5.35 -11.87 0.57
C TYR A 61 -5.32 -10.39 0.20
N ILE A 62 -4.35 -9.63 0.71
CA ILE A 62 -4.44 -8.16 0.71
C ILE A 62 -3.26 -7.47 0.07
N ILE A 63 -2.14 -8.14 -0.22
CA ILE A 63 -0.98 -7.46 -0.79
C ILE A 63 -0.83 -7.74 -2.28
N LYS A 64 -0.31 -6.75 -2.99
CA LYS A 64 0.10 -6.84 -4.38
C LYS A 64 1.43 -6.13 -4.55
N LEU A 65 2.38 -6.74 -5.25
CA LEU A 65 3.70 -6.16 -5.39
C LEU A 65 3.70 -5.07 -6.46
N CYS A 66 4.33 -3.94 -6.16
CA CYS A 66 4.61 -2.93 -7.17
C CYS A 66 5.61 -3.51 -8.18
N ARG A 67 5.19 -3.60 -9.45
CA ARG A 67 5.98 -4.12 -10.56
C ARG A 67 7.27 -3.35 -10.77
N VAL A 68 7.23 -2.02 -10.62
CA VAL A 68 8.42 -1.16 -10.79
C VAL A 68 9.45 -1.46 -9.71
N HIS A 69 9.03 -1.56 -8.45
CA HIS A 69 9.93 -1.89 -7.34
C HIS A 69 10.49 -3.31 -7.47
N PHE A 70 9.67 -4.26 -7.90
CA PHE A 70 10.13 -5.62 -8.19
C PHE A 70 11.21 -5.65 -9.29
N GLN A 71 10.97 -4.99 -10.43
CA GLN A 71 11.93 -4.93 -11.54
C GLN A 71 13.25 -4.28 -11.14
N ARG A 72 13.20 -3.18 -10.38
CA ARG A 72 14.39 -2.54 -9.82
C ARG A 72 15.16 -3.49 -8.87
N ASN A 73 14.43 -4.22 -8.03
CA ASN A 73 15.04 -5.19 -7.12
C ASN A 73 15.74 -6.33 -7.90
N VAL A 74 15.11 -6.88 -8.93
CA VAL A 74 15.70 -7.88 -9.83
C VAL A 74 16.99 -7.34 -10.46
N HIS A 75 16.92 -6.17 -11.11
CA HIS A 75 18.07 -5.57 -11.79
C HIS A 75 19.25 -5.34 -10.82
N ASN A 76 19.00 -4.68 -9.69
CA ASN A 76 20.02 -4.43 -8.67
C ASN A 76 20.62 -5.71 -8.08
N THR A 77 19.87 -6.81 -8.05
CA THR A 77 20.34 -8.10 -7.55
C THR A 77 21.24 -8.78 -8.59
N LEU A 78 20.82 -8.76 -9.86
CA LEU A 78 21.57 -9.32 -10.98
C LEU A 78 22.87 -8.55 -11.30
N GLU A 79 22.96 -7.26 -10.96
CA GLU A 79 24.19 -6.50 -11.11
C GLU A 79 25.24 -6.81 -10.03
N LYS A 80 24.83 -7.34 -8.87
CA LYS A 80 25.70 -7.53 -7.68
C LYS A 80 26.16 -8.98 -7.48
N LEU A 81 26.12 -9.79 -8.53
CA LEU A 81 26.12 -11.25 -8.43
C LEU A 81 27.45 -11.85 -7.95
N ASN A 82 27.30 -12.73 -6.95
CA ASN A 82 28.05 -13.96 -6.71
C ASN A 82 27.00 -15.05 -6.39
N GLU A 83 27.25 -16.31 -6.75
CA GLU A 83 26.27 -17.42 -6.74
C GLU A 83 25.39 -17.57 -5.47
N PRO A 84 25.90 -17.41 -4.22
CA PRO A 84 25.09 -17.61 -3.02
C PRO A 84 23.91 -16.64 -2.89
N LYS A 85 24.06 -15.39 -3.36
CA LYS A 85 23.01 -14.37 -3.25
C LYS A 85 21.80 -14.68 -4.12
N ILE A 86 21.98 -15.43 -5.21
CA ILE A 86 20.88 -15.82 -6.11
C ILE A 86 19.98 -16.84 -5.42
N GLN A 87 20.55 -17.83 -4.75
CA GLN A 87 19.77 -18.87 -4.08
C GLN A 87 18.94 -18.32 -2.93
N ASP A 88 19.53 -17.42 -2.14
CA ASP A 88 18.80 -16.70 -1.08
C ASP A 88 17.65 -15.86 -1.65
N TRP A 89 17.89 -15.18 -2.78
CA TRP A 89 16.88 -14.39 -3.47
C TRP A 89 15.74 -15.26 -4.02
N ILE A 90 16.05 -16.39 -4.66
CA ILE A 90 15.03 -17.35 -5.14
C ILE A 90 14.23 -17.89 -3.96
N SER A 91 14.90 -18.30 -2.88
CA SER A 91 14.26 -18.82 -1.67
C SER A 91 13.32 -17.77 -1.05
N PHE A 92 13.77 -16.52 -1.01
CA PHE A 92 12.98 -15.39 -0.56
C PHE A 92 11.68 -15.23 -1.37
N TYR A 93 11.76 -15.18 -2.70
CA TYR A 93 10.58 -15.02 -3.56
C TYR A 93 9.67 -16.25 -3.58
N LYS A 94 10.14 -17.44 -3.19
CA LYS A 94 9.30 -18.63 -2.97
C LYS A 94 8.43 -18.55 -1.71
N THR A 95 8.60 -17.53 -0.87
CA THR A 95 7.74 -17.35 0.31
C THR A 95 6.27 -17.21 -0.13
N PRO A 96 5.31 -17.96 0.45
CA PRO A 96 3.93 -18.01 -0.04
C PRO A 96 3.26 -16.65 -0.21
N TRP A 97 3.37 -15.77 0.79
CA TRP A 97 2.78 -14.43 0.74
C TRP A 97 3.45 -13.51 -0.29
N ILE A 98 4.71 -13.76 -0.65
CA ILE A 98 5.42 -13.03 -1.72
C ILE A 98 4.95 -13.52 -3.09
N LEU A 99 4.86 -14.83 -3.30
CA LEU A 99 4.28 -15.40 -4.53
C LEU A 99 2.84 -14.91 -4.76
N ALA A 100 2.03 -14.94 -3.71
CA ALA A 100 0.65 -14.42 -3.71
C ALA A 100 0.58 -12.92 -4.07
N SER A 101 1.63 -12.15 -3.80
CA SER A 101 1.69 -10.73 -4.16
C SER A 101 2.09 -10.48 -5.62
N LEU A 102 2.72 -11.45 -6.26
CA LEU A 102 3.25 -11.33 -7.62
C LEU A 102 2.26 -11.79 -8.68
N THR A 103 1.47 -12.81 -8.38
CA THR A 103 0.65 -13.49 -9.39
C THR A 103 -0.71 -13.94 -8.84
N GLN A 104 -1.72 -13.82 -9.71
CA GLN A 104 -3.08 -14.22 -9.43
C GLN A 104 -3.22 -15.71 -9.12
N ALA A 105 -2.36 -16.57 -9.66
CA ALA A 105 -2.44 -18.01 -9.45
C ALA A 105 -2.21 -18.43 -7.99
N TYR A 106 -1.49 -17.60 -7.22
CA TYR A 106 -1.12 -17.89 -5.83
C TYR A 106 -1.82 -16.98 -4.82
N THR A 107 -2.41 -15.89 -5.29
CA THR A 107 -3.14 -14.97 -4.40
C THR A 107 -4.43 -15.61 -3.91
N LYS A 108 -4.80 -15.32 -2.67
CA LYS A 108 -6.14 -15.64 -2.14
C LYS A 108 -7.11 -14.46 -2.30
N MET A 109 -6.64 -13.36 -2.89
CA MET A 109 -7.45 -12.21 -3.26
C MET A 109 -8.49 -12.60 -4.33
N PRO A 110 -9.74 -12.12 -4.24
CA PRO A 110 -10.73 -12.28 -5.30
C PRO A 110 -10.23 -11.81 -6.68
N THR A 111 -10.53 -12.56 -7.73
CA THR A 111 -10.06 -12.31 -9.11
C THR A 111 -10.44 -10.92 -9.62
N ASN A 112 -11.67 -10.49 -9.37
CA ASN A 112 -12.16 -9.16 -9.75
C ASN A 112 -11.34 -8.05 -9.08
N LEU A 113 -11.04 -8.19 -7.79
CA LEU A 113 -10.24 -7.25 -7.02
C LEU A 113 -8.77 -7.23 -7.48
N TRP A 114 -8.20 -8.40 -7.77
CA TRP A 114 -6.86 -8.49 -8.33
C TRP A 114 -6.76 -7.77 -9.68
N ASN A 115 -7.75 -7.97 -10.56
CA ASN A 115 -7.75 -7.38 -11.90
C ASN A 115 -8.04 -5.87 -11.87
N SER A 116 -8.82 -5.38 -10.90
CA SER A 116 -9.15 -3.96 -10.78
C SER A 116 -8.06 -3.11 -10.10
N THR A 117 -7.08 -3.75 -9.43
CA THR A 117 -6.02 -3.05 -8.71
C THR A 117 -4.79 -2.86 -9.59
N PRO A 118 -4.15 -1.67 -9.60
CA PRO A 118 -2.96 -1.46 -10.42
C PRO A 118 -1.75 -2.25 -9.89
N PHE A 119 -0.69 -2.30 -10.70
CA PHE A 119 0.61 -2.90 -10.34
C PHE A 119 1.70 -1.85 -10.11
N ASP A 120 1.34 -0.57 -10.06
CA ASP A 120 2.28 0.51 -9.83
C ASP A 120 1.80 1.43 -8.70
N THR A 121 2.75 2.16 -8.14
CA THR A 121 2.57 3.11 -7.05
C THR A 121 2.74 4.55 -7.52
N ASN A 122 2.66 4.82 -8.83
CA ASN A 122 3.01 6.13 -9.40
C ASN A 122 2.20 7.28 -8.79
N ILE A 123 0.90 7.06 -8.57
CA ILE A 123 0.01 8.03 -7.91
C ILE A 123 0.44 8.25 -6.45
N ALA A 124 0.71 7.16 -5.73
CA ALA A 124 1.14 7.21 -4.34
C ALA A 124 2.52 7.88 -4.17
N GLU A 125 3.46 7.61 -5.07
CA GLU A 125 4.80 8.22 -5.10
C GLU A 125 4.72 9.73 -5.43
N SER A 126 3.87 10.11 -6.38
CA SER A 126 3.65 11.52 -6.73
C SER A 126 2.99 12.30 -5.56
N ALA A 127 2.05 11.65 -4.86
CA ALA A 127 1.46 12.20 -3.64
C ALA A 127 2.52 12.34 -2.54
N TYR A 128 3.35 11.31 -2.32
CA TYR A 128 4.45 11.33 -1.36
C TYR A 128 5.41 12.50 -1.62
N ALA A 129 5.84 12.69 -2.87
CA ALA A 129 6.71 13.82 -3.25
C ALA A 129 6.06 15.20 -3.04
N SER A 130 4.73 15.28 -3.08
CA SER A 130 3.99 16.52 -2.81
C SER A 130 3.84 16.78 -1.31
N VAL A 131 3.44 15.78 -0.53
CA VAL A 131 3.25 15.87 0.93
C VAL A 131 4.57 16.16 1.65
N ASN A 132 5.69 15.60 1.19
CA ASN A 132 6.99 15.76 1.82
C ASN A 132 7.63 17.14 1.60
N ARG A 133 7.21 17.88 0.57
CA ARG A 133 7.66 19.28 0.39
C ARG A 133 7.24 20.17 1.55
N GLU A 134 6.14 19.83 2.20
CA GLU A 134 5.61 20.53 3.37
C GLU A 134 6.18 19.99 4.70
N GLY A 135 7.33 19.30 4.67
CA GLY A 135 8.05 18.80 5.85
C GLY A 135 7.92 17.29 6.08
N THR A 136 9.03 16.69 6.54
CA THR A 136 9.20 15.27 6.85
C THR A 136 9.46 15.05 8.36
N LYS A 137 9.56 13.78 8.81
CA LYS A 137 9.82 13.40 10.23
C LYS A 137 8.74 13.83 11.23
N LEU A 138 7.48 13.75 10.80
CA LEU A 138 6.33 14.08 11.65
C LEU A 138 6.02 12.97 12.67
N LYS A 139 5.48 13.35 13.83
CA LYS A 139 4.87 12.39 14.77
C LYS A 139 3.71 11.67 14.06
N LEU A 140 3.50 10.38 14.34
CA LEU A 140 2.52 9.53 13.65
C LEU A 140 1.13 10.19 13.52
N ARG A 141 0.57 10.71 14.62
CA ARG A 141 -0.74 11.39 14.60
C ARG A 141 -0.80 12.56 13.62
N VAL A 142 0.28 13.34 13.55
CA VAL A 142 0.36 14.54 12.70
C VAL A 142 0.48 14.10 11.24
N ALA A 143 1.26 13.04 10.98
CA ALA A 143 1.38 12.45 9.66
C ALA A 143 0.02 11.93 9.14
N ILE A 144 -0.76 11.24 9.98
CA ILE A 144 -2.08 10.72 9.60
C ILE A 144 -3.05 11.86 9.30
N VAL A 145 -3.18 12.85 10.19
CA VAL A 145 -4.08 14.01 9.97
C VAL A 145 -3.69 14.79 8.73
N LYS A 146 -2.38 15.00 8.50
CA LYS A 146 -1.87 15.67 7.31
C LYS A 146 -2.20 14.90 6.04
N GLY A 147 -1.97 13.58 6.03
CA GLY A 147 -2.34 12.69 4.91
C GLY A 147 -3.84 12.75 4.61
N TRP A 148 -4.67 12.64 5.65
CA TRP A 148 -6.13 12.72 5.51
C TRP A 148 -6.60 14.05 4.91
N ASN A 149 -6.05 15.19 5.37
CA ASN A 149 -6.36 16.49 4.79
C ASN A 149 -5.93 16.59 3.32
N PHE A 150 -4.76 16.06 2.98
CA PHE A 150 -4.27 16.02 1.60
C PHE A 150 -5.22 15.21 0.69
N ASP A 151 -5.64 14.03 1.15
CA ASP A 151 -6.56 13.16 0.42
C ASP A 151 -7.94 13.79 0.27
N LEU A 152 -8.47 14.45 1.31
CA LEU A 152 -9.73 15.19 1.27
C LEU A 152 -9.69 16.31 0.21
N LEU A 153 -8.57 17.05 0.15
CA LEU A 153 -8.38 18.09 -0.85
C LEU A 153 -8.26 17.50 -2.26
N ALA A 154 -7.56 16.38 -2.42
CA ALA A 154 -7.47 15.68 -3.71
C ALA A 154 -8.86 15.19 -4.17
N TYR A 155 -9.64 14.58 -3.29
CA TYR A 155 -11.00 14.13 -3.57
C TYR A 155 -11.92 15.29 -3.99
N LYS A 156 -11.90 16.41 -3.24
CA LYS A 156 -12.64 17.62 -3.59
C LYS A 156 -12.24 18.16 -4.97
N ARG A 157 -10.94 18.18 -5.30
CA ARG A 157 -10.45 18.59 -6.62
C ARG A 157 -10.97 17.69 -7.73
N ILE A 158 -10.96 16.37 -7.54
CA ILE A 158 -11.50 15.41 -8.51
C ILE A 158 -13.00 15.65 -8.73
N GLY A 159 -13.77 15.87 -7.66
CA GLY A 159 -15.19 16.19 -7.75
C GLY A 159 -15.49 17.48 -8.52
N ILE A 160 -14.72 18.55 -8.26
CA ILE A 160 -14.81 19.82 -9.00
C ILE A 160 -14.46 19.60 -10.47
N HIS A 161 -13.38 18.87 -10.76
CA HIS A 161 -12.98 18.57 -12.13
C HIS A 161 -14.07 17.78 -12.88
N SER A 162 -14.63 16.74 -12.27
CA SER A 162 -15.72 15.95 -12.86
C SER A 162 -16.95 16.82 -13.20
N LYS A 163 -17.26 17.80 -12.35
CA LYS A 163 -18.42 18.68 -12.52
C LYS A 163 -18.21 19.81 -13.52
N PHE A 164 -16.99 20.34 -13.65
CA PHE A 164 -16.73 21.56 -14.41
C PHE A 164 -15.71 21.41 -15.55
N SER A 165 -15.10 20.23 -15.73
CA SER A 165 -14.04 19.95 -16.71
C SER A 165 -12.82 20.90 -16.65
N ILE A 166 -12.64 21.62 -15.54
CA ILE A 166 -11.53 22.57 -15.36
C ILE A 166 -10.51 21.98 -14.39
N LEU A 167 -9.27 21.80 -14.85
CA LEU A 167 -8.10 21.69 -13.99
C LEU A 167 -7.78 23.09 -13.43
N LYS A 168 -8.29 23.44 -12.24
CA LYS A 168 -7.85 24.67 -11.58
C LYS A 168 -6.43 24.47 -11.03
N GLN A 169 -5.45 24.69 -11.91
CA GLN A 169 -4.17 25.26 -11.53
C GLN A 169 -3.98 26.53 -12.36
N ILE A 170 -4.75 27.56 -12.03
CA ILE A 170 -4.45 28.92 -12.49
C ILE A 170 -3.25 29.38 -11.66
N LYS A 171 -2.03 29.14 -12.16
CA LYS A 171 -0.86 29.95 -11.79
C LYS A 171 -1.04 31.29 -12.50
N LEU A 172 -1.68 32.25 -11.84
CA LEU A 172 -1.42 33.65 -12.16
C LEU A 172 -0.02 33.92 -11.60
N LEU A 173 0.98 33.83 -12.48
CA LEU A 173 2.25 34.49 -12.25
C LEU A 173 1.94 35.98 -12.28
N VAL A 174 1.98 36.62 -11.11
CA VAL A 174 2.36 38.03 -11.00
C VAL A 174 3.79 38.03 -10.50
#